data_AF-A0A2N5EUF3-F1
#
_entry.id   AF-A0A2N5EUF3-F1
#
_cell.length_a   1.000
_cell.length_b   1.000
_cell.length_c   1.000
_cell.angle_alpha   90.00
_cell.angle_beta   90.00
_cell.angle_gamma   90.00
#
_symmetry.space_group_name_H-M   'P 1'
#
loop_
_entity.id
_entity.type
_entity.pdbx_description
1 polymer ?
#
loop_
_entity_poly.entity_id
_entity_poly.type
_entity_poly.pdbx_seq_one_letter_code
_entity_poly.pdbx_strand_id
1 'polypeptide(L)' 'MSKVIPDSTALFCVAPDASNETLVTNSYETFASVSTLLLDLSEGLSGRQRDIALAIHQLSELGVLLTAKLLDREAPSAG' A
#
# COMPACT_ATOMS: atom_id res chain seq x y z
N MET A 1 13.70 19.38 17.41
CA MET A 1 13.17 18.22 16.66
C MET A 1 13.89 16.99 17.16
N SER A 2 13.17 16.09 17.81
CA SER A 2 13.74 14.87 18.41
C SER A 2 14.07 13.90 17.29
N LYS A 3 15.35 13.62 17.07
CA LYS A 3 15.80 12.56 16.16
C LYS A 3 15.36 11.23 16.75
N VAL A 4 14.31 10.62 16.20
CA VAL A 4 13.92 9.26 16.55
C VAL A 4 15.09 8.38 16.10
N ILE A 5 15.81 7.82 17.06
CA ILE A 5 16.82 6.80 16.80
C ILE A 5 16.01 5.51 16.59
N PRO A 6 16.00 4.92 15.38
CA PRO A 6 15.27 3.69 15.16
C PRO A 6 15.83 2.62 16.11
N ASP A 7 14.94 1.85 16.74
CA ASP A 7 15.33 0.71 17.54
C ASP A 7 16.25 -0.18 16.70
N SER A 8 17.46 -0.48 17.22
CA SER A 8 18.53 -1.17 16.50
C SER A 8 18.19 -2.61 16.06
N THR A 9 16.93 -3.03 16.25
CA THR A 9 16.35 -4.33 15.88
C THR A 9 15.37 -4.26 14.70
N ALA A 10 15.01 -3.06 14.21
CA ALA A 10 14.07 -2.91 13.11
C ALA A 10 14.72 -3.26 11.75
N LEU A 11 14.17 -4.27 11.06
CA LEU A 11 14.59 -4.64 9.70
C LEU A 11 14.09 -3.66 8.63
N PHE A 12 12.98 -2.97 8.90
CA PHE A 12 12.37 -1.99 8.01
C PHE A 12 12.03 -0.73 8.80
N CYS A 13 12.24 0.45 8.19
CA CYS A 13 11.81 1.73 8.75
C CYS A 13 11.28 2.65 7.64
N VAL A 14 10.39 3.57 8.02
CA VAL A 14 10.00 4.70 7.18
C VAL A 14 10.88 5.88 7.54
N ALA A 15 11.54 6.48 6.55
CA ALA A 15 12.40 7.62 6.79
C ALA A 15 11.56 8.80 7.37
N PRO A 16 12.00 9.44 8.46
CA PRO A 16 11.21 10.48 9.14
C PRO A 16 11.02 11.74 8.29
N ASP A 17 11.85 11.92 7.28
CA ASP A 17 11.87 13.00 6.29
C ASP A 17 11.36 12.56 4.91
N ALA A 18 10.75 11.37 4.80
CA ALA A 18 10.10 10.92 3.58
C ALA A 18 9.01 11.92 3.14
N SER A 19 9.03 12.30 1.86
CA SER A 19 8.02 13.19 1.30
C SER A 19 6.64 12.53 1.25
N ASN A 20 5.57 13.34 1.24
CA ASN A 20 4.21 12.83 1.06
C ASN A 20 4.10 12.00 -0.23
N GLU A 21 4.64 12.49 -1.34
CA GLU A 21 4.68 11.77 -2.61
C GLU A 21 5.34 10.39 -2.46
N THR A 22 6.50 10.31 -1.77
CA THR A 22 7.19 9.04 -1.52
C THR A 22 6.34 8.10 -0.67
N LEU A 23 5.72 8.59 0.40
CA LEU A 23 4.88 7.79 1.28
C LEU A 23 3.64 7.26 0.55
N VAL A 24 2.98 8.10 -0.22
CA VAL A 24 1.76 7.73 -0.96
C VAL A 24 2.09 6.79 -2.12
N THR A 25 3.19 7.01 -2.84
CA THR A 25 3.64 6.12 -3.93
C THR A 25 3.97 4.73 -3.39
N ASN A 26 4.73 4.64 -2.30
CA ASN A 26 5.03 3.34 -1.67
C ASN A 26 3.76 2.66 -1.13
N SER A 27 2.80 3.45 -0.63
CA SER A 27 1.50 2.90 -0.20
C SER A 27 0.71 2.33 -1.38
N TYR A 28 0.66 3.05 -2.51
CA TYR A 28 0.02 2.59 -3.75
C TYR A 28 0.63 1.27 -4.23
N GLU A 29 1.95 1.22 -4.37
CA GLU A 29 2.70 0.03 -4.79
C GLU A 29 2.47 -1.15 -3.83
N THR A 30 2.41 -0.88 -2.51
CA THR A 30 2.12 -1.92 -1.50
C THR A 30 0.72 -2.50 -1.69
N PHE A 31 -0.31 -1.65 -1.84
CA PHE A 31 -1.68 -2.13 -2.04
C PHE A 31 -1.84 -2.88 -3.36
N ALA A 32 -1.22 -2.39 -4.45
CA ALA A 32 -1.25 -3.04 -5.75
C ALA A 32 -0.57 -4.42 -5.71
N SER A 33 0.57 -4.52 -5.00
CA SER A 33 1.27 -5.78 -4.78
C SER A 33 0.42 -6.77 -3.98
N VAL A 34 -0.18 -6.32 -2.87
CA VAL A 34 -1.08 -7.15 -2.05
C VAL A 34 -2.29 -7.62 -2.85
N SER A 35 -2.89 -6.72 -3.64
CA SER A 35 -4.02 -7.03 -4.51
C SER A 35 -3.69 -8.16 -5.50
N THR A 36 -2.52 -8.09 -6.14
CA THR A 36 -2.02 -9.12 -7.06
C THR A 36 -1.78 -10.46 -6.35
N LEU A 37 -1.14 -10.43 -5.18
CA LEU A 37 -0.88 -11.64 -4.39
C LEU A 37 -2.17 -12.31 -3.89
N LEU A 38 -3.19 -11.53 -3.56
CA LEU A 38 -4.49 -12.06 -3.13
C LEU A 38 -5.23 -12.75 -4.27
N LEU A 39 -5.11 -12.24 -5.51
CA LEU A 39 -5.65 -12.92 -6.69
C LEU A 39 -4.95 -14.25 -6.92
N ASP A 40 -3.61 -14.26 -6.95
CA ASP A 40 -2.81 -15.48 -7.12
C ASP A 40 -3.12 -16.51 -6.01
N LEU A 41 -3.19 -16.07 -4.76
CA LEU A 41 -3.61 -16.93 -3.64
C LEU A 41 -5.03 -17.48 -3.84
N SER A 42 -5.96 -16.64 -4.30
CA SER A 42 -7.36 -17.05 -4.47
C SER A 42 -7.53 -18.18 -5.47
N GLU A 43 -6.64 -18.29 -6.47
CA GLU A 43 -6.65 -19.36 -7.48
C GLU A 43 -6.46 -20.74 -6.84
N GLY A 44 -5.64 -20.83 -5.80
CA GLY A 44 -5.41 -22.08 -5.04
C GLY A 44 -6.47 -22.37 -3.96
N LEU A 45 -7.40 -21.45 -3.71
CA LEU A 45 -8.41 -21.58 -2.64
C LEU A 45 -9.80 -21.92 -3.20
N SER A 46 -10.64 -22.49 -2.35
CA SER A 46 -12.05 -22.76 -2.66
C SER A 46 -12.98 -22.46 -1.47
N GLY A 47 -14.27 -22.31 -1.79
CA GLY A 47 -15.32 -22.00 -0.81
C GLY A 47 -15.02 -20.72 -0.01
N ARG A 48 -15.33 -20.76 1.29
CA ARG A 48 -15.25 -19.59 2.19
C ARG A 48 -13.86 -18.92 2.22
N GLN A 49 -12.78 -19.69 2.11
CA GLN A 49 -11.42 -19.11 2.15
C GLN A 49 -11.13 -18.27 0.90
N ARG A 50 -11.57 -18.74 -0.27
CA ARG A 50 -11.50 -17.96 -1.51
C ARG A 50 -12.35 -16.70 -1.40
N ASP A 51 -13.57 -16.80 -0.87
CA ASP A 51 -14.45 -15.65 -0.70
C ASP A 51 -13.82 -14.57 0.20
N ILE A 52 -13.15 -14.99 1.29
CA ILE A 52 -12.41 -14.08 2.16
C ILE A 52 -11.23 -13.45 1.44
N ALA A 53 -10.43 -14.23 0.70
CA ALA A 53 -9.28 -13.71 -0.06
C ALA A 53 -9.74 -12.65 -1.09
N LEU A 54 -10.84 -12.92 -1.80
CA LEU A 54 -11.43 -11.98 -2.77
C LEU A 54 -12.02 -10.73 -2.09
N ALA A 55 -12.60 -10.87 -0.90
CA ALA A 55 -13.08 -9.71 -0.13
C ALA A 55 -11.92 -8.82 0.31
N ILE A 56 -10.79 -9.39 0.75
CA ILE A 56 -9.59 -8.62 1.08
C ILE A 56 -9.02 -7.97 -0.18
N HIS A 57 -8.98 -8.69 -1.31
CA HIS A 57 -8.56 -8.14 -2.60
C HIS A 57 -9.36 -6.89 -2.97
N GLN A 58 -10.69 -6.95 -2.86
CA GLN A 58 -11.56 -5.80 -3.12
C GLN A 58 -11.24 -4.59 -2.20
N LEU A 59 -10.93 -4.84 -0.93
CA LEU A 59 -10.53 -3.78 0.01
C LEU A 59 -9.14 -3.21 -0.32
N SER A 60 -8.20 -4.05 -0.77
CA SER A 60 -6.89 -3.62 -1.25
C SER A 60 -7.01 -2.76 -2.50
N GLU A 61 -7.85 -3.15 -3.46
CA GLU A 61 -8.16 -2.34 -4.66
C GLU A 61 -8.74 -0.97 -4.30
N LEU A 62 -9.62 -0.90 -3.29
CA LEU A 62 -10.09 0.38 -2.79
C LEU A 62 -8.93 1.25 -2.25
N GLY A 63 -7.97 0.65 -1.54
CA GLY A 63 -6.75 1.33 -1.11
C GLY A 63 -5.90 1.87 -2.26
N VAL A 64 -5.75 1.09 -3.33
CA VAL A 64 -5.09 1.50 -4.59
C VAL A 64 -5.79 2.74 -5.17
N LEU A 65 -7.12 2.73 -5.27
CA LEU A 65 -7.88 3.86 -5.80
C LEU A 65 -7.74 5.13 -4.95
N LEU A 66 -7.79 4.99 -3.62
CA LEU A 66 -7.63 6.13 -2.70
C LEU A 66 -6.23 6.74 -2.79
N THR A 67 -5.19 5.91 -2.84
CA THR A 67 -3.80 6.36 -2.94
C THR A 67 -3.48 6.94 -4.32
N ALA A 68 -3.98 6.36 -5.41
CA ALA A 68 -3.91 6.97 -6.74
C ALA A 68 -4.52 8.37 -6.76
N LYS A 69 -5.72 8.54 -6.17
CA LYS A 69 -6.35 9.86 -6.07
C LYS A 69 -5.56 10.85 -5.24
N LEU A 70 -4.77 10.39 -4.28
CA LEU A 70 -3.88 11.25 -3.51
C LEU A 70 -2.63 11.62 -4.31
N LEU A 71 -2.04 10.69 -5.08
CA LEU A 71 -0.95 10.99 -6.01
C LEU A 71 -1.37 12.00 -7.07
N ASP A 72 -2.55 11.85 -7.66
CA ASP A 72 -3.12 12.79 -8.62
C ASP A 72 -3.21 14.22 -8.05
N ARG A 73 -3.39 14.37 -6.72
CA ARG A 73 -3.46 15.66 -6.03
C ARG A 73 -2.10 16.26 -5.71
N GLU A 74 -1.11 15.42 -5.43
CA GLU A 74 0.26 15.85 -5.12
C GLU A 74 1.06 16.13 -6.40
N ALA A 75 0.67 15.55 -7.54
CA ALA A 75 1.27 15.86 -8.83
C ALA A 75 1.15 17.38 -9.09
N PRO A 76 2.26 18.09 -9.35
CA PRO A 76 2.20 19.52 -9.58
C PRO A 76 1.28 19.79 -10.76
N SER A 77 0.25 20.61 -10.54
CA SER A 77 -0.51 21.20 -11.63
C SER A 77 0.51 21.89 -12.54
N ALA A 78 0.77 21.33 -13.71
CA ALA A 78 1.55 22.00 -14.74
C ALA A 78 0.79 23.27 -15.14
N GLY A 79 1.08 24.37 -14.44
CA GLY A 79 0.54 25.71 -14.64
C GLY A 79 1.69 26.69 -14.81
#